data_AF-A0A9J8A6G9-F1
#
_entry.id   AF-A0A9J8A6G9-F1
#
_cell.length_a   1.000
_cell.length_b   1.000
_cell.length_c   1.000
_cell.angle_alpha   90.00
_cell.angle_beta   90.00
_cell.angle_gamma   90.00
#
_symmetry.space_group_name_H-M   'P 1'
#
loop_
_entity.id
_entity.type
_entity.pdbx_description
1 polymer ?
#
loop_
_entity_poly.entity_id
_entity_poly.type
_entity_poly.pdbx_seq_one_letter_code
_entity_poly.pdbx_strand_id
1 'polypeptide(L)'
;MMEKRREQSKGLKKASLPVAGLGAMGNLVGGSIVGGAKIGGLEGNMRGPRVTILVLEFEDFENYVGVVARSFLRQRPELPFLAVAESPPYPPLALPEGARLLVLSPSPDQPPQTHRPEFNVQTEFVLLVPDGVELDHGRQIERLIRELEGEGGGPVRLVAAPVLTRSAVQCLHLRVNLREWTATYTSAASGSSGSVCTALQGDAVVLIRTEDLFNLSVPLGRPLMSSLFVQTSLRGWKVKLLEGPSFSASHRPLFSSAHNQWKVDSRLKDATSHLMRSFGMKRVVLPDGRDQWFGCSKETPRCFGTVRDDTPEYLYLERWTPPCCLRALRETTKYVINILESSGVRYWLEGGSLLGAARHQDIIPWDYDVDFGIYLEDIPNCDYLKNLDSGSLVDANGYVWERAVEGDFYRVQYSEANHLHVDLWPFYPRNGVMTRDTWTEHKQDVEFPEHFLQPLVPMQFAGITAYGPNNHRAFLELKFGEGVIENPQYPNPAKKRLDRSRTLGS
;
A
#
# COMPACT_ATOMS: atom_id res chain seq x y z
N MET A 1 -5.79 34.56 -40.16
CA MET A 1 -6.31 35.03 -41.47
C MET A 1 -5.48 34.38 -42.58
N MET A 2 -5.91 34.41 -43.85
CA MET A 2 -5.30 33.67 -44.97
C MET A 2 -3.80 34.01 -45.18
N GLU A 3 -2.99 33.10 -45.73
CA GLU A 3 -2.80 32.99 -47.18
C GLU A 3 -2.57 31.56 -47.75
N LYS A 4 -2.62 31.44 -49.10
CA LYS A 4 -2.72 30.19 -49.87
C LYS A 4 -1.58 29.98 -50.87
N ARG A 5 -1.12 28.72 -50.96
CA ARG A 5 -0.77 27.89 -52.16
C ARG A 5 -0.11 28.50 -53.43
N ARG A 6 0.93 27.78 -53.87
CA ARG A 6 1.15 27.19 -55.24
C ARG A 6 1.86 25.84 -55.02
N GLU A 7 1.36 24.66 -55.38
CA GLU A 7 1.25 24.01 -56.72
C GLU A 7 2.60 23.93 -57.47
N GLN A 8 3.05 22.77 -58.01
CA GLN A 8 2.34 21.82 -58.88
C GLN A 8 2.65 20.30 -58.66
N SER A 9 1.97 19.45 -59.44
CA SER A 9 1.87 17.98 -59.33
C SER A 9 2.63 17.18 -60.39
N LYS A 10 2.81 15.85 -60.18
CA LYS A 10 2.62 14.79 -61.22
C LYS A 10 2.68 13.33 -60.71
N GLY A 11 1.59 12.58 -60.94
CA GLY A 11 1.62 11.20 -61.49
C GLY A 11 1.86 9.96 -60.60
N LEU A 12 0.80 9.18 -60.33
CA LEU A 12 0.86 7.77 -59.90
C LEU A 12 1.05 6.80 -61.09
N LYS A 13 1.48 5.54 -60.82
CA LYS A 13 0.90 4.32 -61.44
C LYS A 13 1.12 3.04 -60.60
N LYS A 14 0.25 2.03 -60.79
CA LYS A 14 0.13 0.76 -60.03
C LYS A 14 0.76 -0.44 -60.76
N ALA A 15 1.15 -1.48 -60.00
CA ALA A 15 1.10 -2.93 -60.33
C ALA A 15 1.40 -3.72 -59.03
N SER A 16 0.54 -4.54 -58.41
CA SER A 16 -0.12 -5.82 -58.77
C SER A 16 0.74 -7.08 -58.54
N LEU A 17 0.27 -7.96 -57.65
CA LEU A 17 0.82 -9.27 -57.24
C LEU A 17 0.76 -10.35 -58.35
N PRO A 18 1.48 -11.49 -58.21
CA PRO A 18 0.74 -12.75 -58.00
C PRO A 18 1.36 -13.77 -57.00
N VAL A 19 0.73 -14.96 -56.94
CA VAL A 19 0.57 -15.95 -55.85
C VAL A 19 1.39 -17.26 -56.05
N ALA A 20 1.51 -18.05 -54.95
CA ALA A 20 1.89 -19.49 -54.85
C ALA A 20 3.37 -19.89 -55.09
N GLY A 21 3.90 -20.98 -54.50
CA GLY A 21 3.36 -21.95 -53.52
C GLY A 21 3.93 -23.36 -53.74
N LEU A 22 4.50 -24.04 -52.73
CA LEU A 22 5.24 -25.30 -52.90
C LEU A 22 5.08 -26.32 -51.74
N GLY A 23 4.41 -27.43 -52.06
CA GLY A 23 4.95 -28.80 -52.10
C GLY A 23 5.64 -29.45 -50.89
N ALA A 24 5.22 -30.66 -50.53
CA ALA A 24 5.87 -31.54 -49.53
C ALA A 24 6.33 -32.89 -50.13
N MET A 25 7.57 -33.31 -49.84
CA MET A 25 8.17 -34.67 -49.80
C MET A 25 9.57 -34.57 -49.13
N GLY A 26 10.23 -35.61 -48.58
CA GLY A 26 9.79 -36.98 -48.27
C GLY A 26 10.94 -38.01 -48.29
N ASN A 27 11.29 -38.62 -47.15
CA ASN A 27 12.24 -39.75 -46.95
C ASN A 27 13.75 -39.47 -47.28
N LEU A 28 14.79 -40.18 -46.79
CA LEU A 28 14.94 -41.43 -46.00
C LEU A 28 16.34 -41.51 -45.31
N VAL A 29 16.64 -42.62 -44.60
CA VAL A 29 17.93 -43.07 -44.00
C VAL A 29 18.34 -42.39 -42.67
N GLY A 30 18.80 -43.07 -41.61
CA GLY A 30 18.92 -44.52 -41.34
C GLY A 30 20.16 -44.86 -40.49
N GLY A 31 19.99 -45.59 -39.36
CA GLY A 31 21.12 -46.10 -38.56
C GLY A 31 20.84 -46.26 -37.06
N SER A 32 20.77 -47.50 -36.58
CA SER A 32 20.75 -47.84 -35.15
C SER A 32 21.90 -48.79 -34.83
N ILE A 33 22.61 -48.58 -33.72
CA ILE A 33 23.70 -49.44 -33.26
C ILE A 33 23.55 -49.74 -31.76
N VAL A 34 23.30 -51.03 -31.49
CA VAL A 34 23.78 -51.88 -30.37
C VAL A 34 23.56 -51.41 -28.92
N GLY A 35 22.92 -52.29 -28.12
CA GLY A 35 22.76 -52.13 -26.68
C GLY A 35 23.92 -52.68 -25.83
N GLY A 36 23.93 -52.31 -24.55
CA GLY A 36 24.86 -52.79 -23.52
C GLY A 36 24.11 -53.22 -22.25
N ALA A 37 24.68 -54.18 -21.51
CA ALA A 37 23.97 -54.92 -20.46
C ALA A 37 23.89 -54.21 -19.10
N LYS A 38 23.02 -54.75 -18.23
CA LYS A 38 22.85 -54.37 -16.82
C LYS A 38 24.20 -54.31 -16.07
N ILE A 39 24.38 -53.25 -15.29
CA ILE A 39 25.11 -53.30 -14.01
C ILE A 39 24.17 -52.74 -12.94
N GLY A 40 23.77 -53.60 -12.01
CA GLY A 40 23.03 -53.17 -10.82
C GLY A 40 24.02 -52.60 -9.81
N GLY A 41 23.80 -51.36 -9.37
CA GLY A 41 24.66 -50.69 -8.40
C GLY A 41 23.90 -49.62 -7.63
N LEU A 42 23.57 -49.94 -6.38
CA LEU A 42 23.20 -49.02 -5.29
C LEU A 42 22.37 -47.79 -5.70
N GLU A 43 21.04 -47.92 -5.63
CA GLU A 43 20.13 -46.77 -5.49
C GLU A 43 20.29 -46.10 -4.11
N GLY A 44 21.45 -45.49 -3.89
CA GLY A 44 21.54 -44.37 -2.97
C GLY A 44 20.65 -43.26 -3.52
N ASN A 45 19.70 -42.81 -2.71
CA ASN A 45 18.61 -41.91 -3.10
C ASN A 45 19.13 -40.52 -3.51
N MET A 46 19.66 -40.39 -4.74
CA MET A 46 20.23 -39.16 -5.32
C MET A 46 19.13 -38.16 -5.70
N ARG A 47 18.34 -37.72 -4.71
CA ARG A 47 17.57 -36.49 -4.84
C ARG A 47 18.55 -35.31 -4.85
N GLY A 48 18.49 -34.50 -5.91
CA GLY A 48 19.26 -33.26 -6.00
C GLY A 48 18.92 -32.27 -4.89
N PRO A 49 19.66 -31.15 -4.79
CA PRO A 49 19.42 -30.14 -3.76
C PRO A 49 17.97 -29.64 -3.81
N ARG A 50 17.26 -29.75 -2.67
CA ARG A 50 15.85 -29.31 -2.55
C ARG A 50 15.71 -27.82 -2.19
N VAL A 51 16.81 -27.14 -1.86
CA VAL A 51 16.79 -25.76 -1.33
C VAL A 51 17.81 -24.90 -2.06
N THR A 52 17.41 -23.69 -2.45
CA THR A 52 18.33 -22.61 -2.84
C THR A 52 18.48 -21.62 -1.70
N ILE A 53 19.71 -21.27 -1.36
CA ILE A 53 20.03 -20.22 -0.39
C ILE A 53 19.97 -18.87 -1.10
N LEU A 54 19.26 -17.90 -0.53
CA LEU A 54 19.07 -16.57 -1.11
C LEU A 54 19.38 -15.49 -0.06
N VAL A 55 20.39 -14.66 -0.34
CA VAL A 55 20.77 -13.49 0.47
C VAL A 55 20.48 -12.22 -0.33
N LEU A 56 19.60 -11.37 0.19
CA LEU A 56 19.10 -10.14 -0.46
C LEU A 56 19.33 -8.89 0.40
N GLU A 57 19.12 -9.00 1.71
CA GLU A 57 19.30 -7.87 2.64
C GLU A 57 20.74 -7.79 3.11
N PHE A 58 21.55 -7.07 2.34
CA PHE A 58 22.92 -6.68 2.66
C PHE A 58 23.21 -5.28 2.08
N GLU A 59 24.34 -4.70 2.48
CA GLU A 59 24.76 -3.37 2.05
C GLU A 59 26.16 -3.41 1.43
N ASP A 60 26.31 -2.91 0.20
CA ASP A 60 27.56 -3.07 -0.59
C ASP A 60 28.82 -2.57 0.12
N PHE A 61 28.68 -1.54 0.97
CA PHE A 61 29.79 -0.88 1.64
C PHE A 61 30.28 -1.58 2.91
N GLU A 62 29.48 -2.48 3.50
CA GLU A 62 29.83 -3.28 4.69
C GLU A 62 28.89 -4.48 4.78
N ASN A 63 29.39 -5.68 4.47
CA ASN A 63 28.59 -6.92 4.46
C ASN A 63 29.46 -8.17 4.72
N TYR A 64 28.80 -9.30 4.97
CA TYR A 64 29.40 -10.62 5.18
C TYR A 64 28.98 -11.66 4.13
N VAL A 65 28.35 -11.27 3.00
CA VAL A 65 27.73 -12.21 2.03
C VAL A 65 28.67 -13.33 1.58
N GLY A 66 29.94 -13.01 1.31
CA GLY A 66 30.95 -14.02 0.94
C GLY A 66 31.31 -14.98 2.08
N VAL A 67 31.19 -14.56 3.34
CA VAL A 67 31.39 -15.40 4.54
C VAL A 67 30.16 -16.29 4.77
N VAL A 68 28.96 -15.74 4.65
CA VAL A 68 27.69 -16.49 4.65
C VAL A 68 27.76 -17.61 3.61
N ALA A 69 28.09 -17.28 2.35
CA ALA A 69 28.26 -18.26 1.27
C ALA A 69 29.26 -19.37 1.62
N ARG A 70 30.44 -19.02 2.15
CA ARG A 70 31.44 -20.01 2.59
C ARG A 70 30.93 -20.88 3.74
N SER A 71 30.16 -20.33 4.68
CA SER A 71 29.64 -21.10 5.82
C SER A 71 28.63 -22.15 5.37
N PHE A 72 27.68 -21.77 4.50
CA PHE A 72 26.69 -22.67 3.93
C PHE A 72 27.32 -23.75 3.03
N LEU A 73 28.16 -23.36 2.06
CA LEU A 73 28.77 -24.29 1.11
C LEU A 73 29.81 -25.23 1.76
N ARG A 74 30.42 -24.84 2.88
CA ARG A 74 31.28 -25.74 3.68
C ARG A 74 30.50 -26.90 4.30
N GLN A 75 29.26 -26.67 4.73
CA GLN A 75 28.42 -27.70 5.35
C GLN A 75 27.66 -28.53 4.31
N ARG A 76 27.25 -27.90 3.21
CA ARG A 76 26.42 -28.48 2.14
C ARG A 76 26.88 -27.94 0.77
N PRO A 77 27.97 -28.48 0.19
CA PRO A 77 28.56 -27.98 -1.06
C PRO A 77 27.63 -28.08 -2.27
N GLU A 78 26.57 -28.89 -2.19
CA GLU A 78 25.62 -29.14 -3.27
C GLU A 78 24.48 -28.12 -3.36
N LEU A 79 24.33 -27.22 -2.37
CA LEU A 79 23.24 -26.25 -2.35
C LEU A 79 23.53 -25.06 -3.29
N PRO A 80 22.63 -24.71 -4.21
CA PRO A 80 22.71 -23.46 -4.96
C PRO A 80 22.67 -22.26 -4.01
N PHE A 81 23.64 -21.35 -4.14
CA PHE A 81 23.69 -20.11 -3.37
C PHE A 81 23.58 -18.89 -4.29
N LEU A 82 22.62 -18.01 -4.00
CA LEU A 82 22.38 -16.76 -4.71
C LEU A 82 22.52 -15.56 -3.77
N ALA A 83 23.51 -14.71 -4.01
CA ALA A 83 23.47 -13.32 -3.59
C ALA A 83 22.61 -12.55 -4.61
N VAL A 84 21.63 -11.78 -4.15
CA VAL A 84 20.72 -11.03 -5.02
C VAL A 84 20.86 -9.54 -4.75
N ALA A 85 21.10 -8.75 -5.79
CA ALA A 85 21.24 -7.30 -5.72
C ALA A 85 20.37 -6.61 -6.77
N GLU A 86 19.91 -5.39 -6.50
CA GLU A 86 19.23 -4.59 -7.51
C GLU A 86 20.20 -4.20 -8.63
N SER A 87 21.34 -3.60 -8.29
CA SER A 87 22.43 -3.26 -9.20
C SER A 87 23.71 -4.04 -8.86
N PRO A 88 24.71 -4.14 -9.75
CA PRO A 88 25.98 -4.78 -9.44
C PRO A 88 26.66 -4.14 -8.21
N PRO A 89 26.95 -4.89 -7.13
CA PRO A 89 27.56 -4.34 -5.92
C PRO A 89 28.95 -3.74 -6.16
N TYR A 90 29.24 -2.60 -5.52
CA TYR A 90 30.58 -2.02 -5.48
C TYR A 90 31.01 -1.69 -4.04
N PRO A 91 32.15 -2.21 -3.55
CA PRO A 91 33.08 -3.11 -4.24
C PRO A 91 32.47 -4.48 -4.58
N PRO A 92 32.99 -5.19 -5.61
CA PRO A 92 32.47 -6.51 -5.98
C PRO A 92 32.50 -7.52 -4.83
N LEU A 93 31.43 -8.31 -4.69
CA LEU A 93 31.32 -9.31 -3.62
C LEU A 93 32.36 -10.44 -3.80
N ALA A 94 33.11 -10.73 -2.73
CA ALA A 94 34.07 -11.83 -2.67
C ALA A 94 33.39 -13.20 -2.44
N LEU A 95 32.58 -13.63 -3.40
CA LEU A 95 31.86 -14.90 -3.40
C LEU A 95 32.80 -16.10 -3.64
N PRO A 96 32.63 -17.23 -2.93
CA PRO A 96 33.35 -18.47 -3.21
C PRO A 96 32.82 -19.18 -4.47
N GLU A 97 33.57 -20.17 -4.96
CA GLU A 97 33.09 -21.12 -5.97
C GLU A 97 31.79 -21.81 -5.49
N GLY A 98 30.84 -22.00 -6.41
CA GLY A 98 29.49 -22.50 -6.12
C GLY A 98 28.45 -21.41 -5.75
N ALA A 99 28.88 -20.23 -5.32
CA ALA A 99 27.99 -19.08 -5.13
C ALA A 99 27.90 -18.20 -6.37
N ARG A 100 26.71 -17.67 -6.67
CA ARG A 100 26.47 -16.76 -7.80
C ARG A 100 25.84 -15.44 -7.34
N LEU A 101 26.12 -14.37 -8.09
CA LEU A 101 25.41 -13.10 -7.99
C LEU A 101 24.27 -13.08 -9.02
N LEU A 102 23.09 -12.67 -8.60
CA LEU A 102 21.95 -12.33 -9.45
C LEU A 102 21.71 -10.82 -9.35
N VAL A 103 21.63 -10.14 -10.50
CA VAL A 103 21.37 -8.69 -10.59
C VAL A 103 19.98 -8.48 -11.20
N LEU A 104 19.08 -7.86 -10.44
CA LEU A 104 17.67 -7.69 -10.81
C LEU A 104 17.43 -6.55 -11.81
N SER A 105 18.30 -5.53 -11.85
CA SER A 105 18.20 -4.45 -12.84
C SER A 105 18.41 -4.99 -14.26
N PRO A 106 17.45 -4.81 -15.19
CA PRO A 106 17.57 -5.33 -16.55
C PRO A 106 18.67 -4.62 -17.35
N SER A 107 19.44 -5.38 -18.12
CA SER A 107 20.45 -4.85 -19.04
C SER A 107 19.98 -4.99 -20.50
N PRO A 108 20.07 -3.95 -21.36
CA PRO A 108 19.57 -3.99 -22.75
C PRO A 108 20.23 -5.04 -23.66
N ASP A 109 21.42 -5.53 -23.30
CA ASP A 109 22.19 -6.55 -24.01
C ASP A 109 21.88 -7.99 -23.53
N GLN A 110 21.06 -8.16 -22.48
CA GLN A 110 20.80 -9.46 -21.85
C GLN A 110 19.32 -9.87 -21.92
N PRO A 111 19.03 -11.19 -22.01
CA PRO A 111 17.66 -11.66 -22.06
C PRO A 111 16.96 -11.49 -20.68
N PRO A 112 15.64 -11.24 -20.63
CA PRO A 112 14.91 -10.98 -19.38
C PRO A 112 15.07 -12.06 -18.29
N GLN A 113 15.29 -13.32 -18.69
CA GLN A 113 15.49 -14.46 -17.79
C GLN A 113 16.75 -14.30 -16.92
N THR A 114 17.77 -13.58 -17.37
CA THR A 114 19.01 -13.37 -16.60
C THR A 114 18.76 -12.59 -15.31
N HIS A 115 17.80 -11.66 -15.33
CA HIS A 115 17.51 -10.73 -14.23
C HIS A 115 16.35 -11.19 -13.33
N ARG A 116 15.59 -12.18 -13.80
CA ARG A 116 14.37 -12.65 -13.14
C ARG A 116 14.67 -13.79 -12.16
N PRO A 117 14.35 -13.65 -10.87
CA PRO A 117 14.73 -14.65 -9.86
C PRO A 117 14.03 -15.99 -10.06
N GLU A 118 12.82 -16.02 -10.61
CA GLU A 118 12.05 -17.24 -10.87
C GLU A 118 12.69 -18.15 -11.94
N PHE A 119 13.57 -17.62 -12.80
CA PHE A 119 14.36 -18.42 -13.76
C PHE A 119 15.70 -18.91 -13.18
N ASN A 120 16.12 -18.35 -12.05
CA ASN A 120 17.42 -18.62 -11.42
C ASN A 120 17.34 -19.58 -10.23
N VAL A 121 16.13 -19.88 -9.74
CA VAL A 121 15.82 -20.86 -8.69
C VAL A 121 15.07 -22.04 -9.31
N GLN A 122 15.63 -23.24 -9.20
CA GLN A 122 15.05 -24.49 -9.73
C GLN A 122 14.72 -25.53 -8.65
N THR A 123 14.98 -25.18 -7.39
CA THR A 123 14.78 -26.04 -6.22
C THR A 123 13.37 -25.88 -5.66
N GLU A 124 12.93 -26.84 -4.84
CA GLU A 124 11.56 -26.88 -4.29
C GLU A 124 11.30 -25.78 -3.25
N PHE A 125 12.34 -25.39 -2.49
CA PHE A 125 12.26 -24.35 -1.46
C PHE A 125 13.34 -23.28 -1.63
N VAL A 126 13.02 -22.08 -1.18
CA VAL A 126 13.99 -20.99 -0.98
C VAL A 126 14.22 -20.79 0.52
N LEU A 127 15.49 -20.72 0.91
CA LEU A 127 15.89 -20.29 2.24
C LEU A 127 16.38 -18.84 2.16
N LEU A 128 15.55 -17.92 2.66
CA LEU A 128 15.87 -16.51 2.79
C LEU A 128 16.77 -16.34 4.02
N VAL A 129 18.00 -15.88 3.79
CA VAL A 129 19.05 -15.78 4.81
C VAL A 129 19.50 -14.31 4.95
N PRO A 130 19.39 -13.70 6.16
CA PRO A 130 19.99 -12.40 6.44
C PRO A 130 21.52 -12.41 6.30
N ASP A 131 22.12 -11.26 6.02
CA ASP A 131 23.58 -11.16 6.01
C ASP A 131 24.21 -11.39 7.40
N GLY A 132 25.44 -11.90 7.43
CA GLY A 132 26.16 -12.25 8.64
C GLY A 132 25.73 -13.53 9.36
N VAL A 133 24.75 -14.27 8.82
CA VAL A 133 24.26 -15.54 9.36
C VAL A 133 25.12 -16.73 8.90
N GLU A 134 25.52 -17.59 9.83
CA GLU A 134 26.27 -18.82 9.54
C GLU A 134 25.40 -20.08 9.62
N LEU A 135 25.81 -21.13 8.89
CA LEU A 135 25.21 -22.47 8.98
C LEU A 135 26.14 -23.35 9.84
N ASP A 136 25.69 -23.67 11.05
CA ASP A 136 26.45 -24.47 12.01
C ASP A 136 26.49 -25.94 11.57
N HIS A 137 25.34 -26.48 11.15
CA HIS A 137 25.10 -27.89 10.82
C HIS A 137 24.01 -28.04 9.73
N GLY A 138 24.28 -28.80 8.67
CA GLY A 138 23.31 -29.03 7.58
C GLY A 138 21.92 -29.57 8.01
N ARG A 139 21.81 -30.21 9.18
CA ARG A 139 20.53 -30.65 9.76
C ARG A 139 19.57 -29.51 10.11
N GLN A 140 20.05 -28.27 10.28
CA GLN A 140 19.20 -27.09 10.53
C GLN A 140 18.22 -26.88 9.37
N ILE A 141 18.70 -26.97 8.13
CA ILE A 141 17.88 -26.83 6.91
C ILE A 141 16.89 -28.01 6.79
N GLU A 142 17.35 -29.25 7.01
CA GLU A 142 16.48 -30.42 6.97
C GLU A 142 15.34 -30.37 7.99
N ARG A 143 15.57 -29.76 9.17
CA ARG A 143 14.53 -29.57 10.18
C ARG A 143 13.47 -28.56 9.74
N LEU A 144 13.88 -27.45 9.10
CA LEU A 144 12.96 -26.46 8.52
C LEU A 144 12.08 -27.09 7.42
N ILE A 145 12.67 -27.88 6.52
CA ILE A 145 11.94 -28.58 5.45
C ILE A 145 10.88 -29.51 6.05
N ARG A 146 11.27 -30.39 6.99
CA ARG A 146 10.34 -31.36 7.60
C ARG A 146 9.19 -30.68 8.35
N GLU A 147 9.44 -29.55 9.00
CA GLU A 147 8.38 -28.77 9.63
C GLU A 147 7.42 -28.17 8.60
N LEU A 148 7.92 -27.56 7.51
CA LEU A 148 7.06 -26.98 6.46
C LEU A 148 6.30 -28.05 5.66
N GLU A 149 6.89 -29.23 5.44
CA GLU A 149 6.21 -30.40 4.88
C GLU A 149 5.11 -30.93 5.81
N GLY A 150 5.35 -30.93 7.12
CA GLY A 150 4.40 -31.39 8.15
C GLY A 150 3.13 -30.56 8.24
N GLU A 151 3.18 -29.27 7.90
CA GLU A 151 2.00 -28.38 7.80
C GLU A 151 1.15 -28.67 6.54
N GLY A 152 1.68 -29.42 5.57
CA GLY A 152 0.97 -29.93 4.40
C GLY A 152 0.38 -28.84 3.49
N GLY A 153 -0.95 -28.75 3.48
CA GLY A 153 -1.72 -27.74 2.74
C GLY A 153 -2.32 -26.65 3.63
N GLY A 154 -1.91 -26.57 4.90
CA GLY A 154 -2.45 -25.65 5.88
C GLY A 154 -2.13 -24.16 5.64
N PRO A 155 -2.57 -23.28 6.56
CA PRO A 155 -2.33 -21.84 6.46
C PRO A 155 -0.86 -21.47 6.71
N VAL A 156 -0.06 -22.33 7.34
CA VAL A 156 1.38 -22.12 7.50
C VAL A 156 2.07 -22.42 6.16
N ARG A 157 2.59 -21.38 5.52
CA ARG A 157 3.31 -21.47 4.22
C ARG A 157 4.79 -21.11 4.34
N LEU A 158 5.21 -20.65 5.53
CA LEU A 158 6.57 -20.28 5.84
C LEU A 158 6.96 -20.87 7.21
N VAL A 159 8.20 -21.34 7.32
CA VAL A 159 8.79 -21.74 8.61
C VAL A 159 10.05 -20.92 8.83
N ALA A 160 10.20 -20.37 10.03
CA ALA A 160 11.31 -19.50 10.38
C ALA A 160 12.11 -20.03 11.57
N ALA A 161 13.42 -19.82 11.53
CA ALA A 161 14.34 -20.08 12.62
C ALA A 161 14.97 -18.75 13.10
N PRO A 162 15.06 -18.50 14.41
CA PRO A 162 15.69 -17.28 14.92
C PRO A 162 17.20 -17.30 14.70
N VAL A 163 17.77 -16.14 14.38
CA VAL A 163 19.22 -15.92 14.44
C VAL A 163 19.57 -15.52 15.88
N LEU A 164 20.64 -16.09 16.43
CA LEU A 164 21.17 -15.79 17.76
C LEU A 164 21.94 -14.46 17.75
N THR A 165 21.21 -13.35 17.62
CA THR A 165 21.75 -11.99 17.79
C THR A 165 21.44 -11.43 19.19
N ARG A 166 21.73 -10.15 19.44
CA ARG A 166 21.39 -9.49 20.71
C ARG A 166 19.90 -9.26 20.91
N SER A 167 19.10 -9.32 19.84
CA SER A 167 17.68 -9.01 19.83
C SER A 167 16.88 -10.25 19.43
N ALA A 168 16.02 -10.73 20.32
CA ALA A 168 15.17 -11.89 20.02
C ALA A 168 14.15 -11.58 18.91
N VAL A 169 13.93 -12.56 18.02
CA VAL A 169 12.87 -12.49 17.01
C VAL A 169 11.50 -12.48 17.69
N GLN A 170 10.67 -11.52 17.31
CA GLN A 170 9.32 -11.35 17.83
C GLN A 170 8.29 -11.85 16.81
N CYS A 171 7.36 -12.67 17.30
CA CYS A 171 6.19 -13.11 16.56
C CYS A 171 5.12 -12.01 16.60
N LEU A 172 4.62 -11.58 15.43
CA LEU A 172 3.65 -10.49 15.31
C LEU A 172 2.38 -10.93 14.57
N HIS A 173 1.25 -10.34 14.97
CA HIS A 173 0.04 -10.35 14.17
C HIS A 173 -0.05 -9.06 13.37
N LEU A 174 0.07 -9.20 12.05
CA LEU A 174 -0.11 -8.18 11.02
C LEU A 174 -1.48 -8.32 10.36
N ARG A 175 -2.33 -7.30 10.49
CA ARG A 175 -3.57 -7.13 9.71
C ARG A 175 -3.34 -6.10 8.62
N VAL A 176 -3.60 -6.46 7.36
CA VAL A 176 -3.54 -5.52 6.22
C VAL A 176 -4.96 -5.25 5.72
N ASN A 177 -5.35 -3.99 5.65
CA ASN A 177 -6.63 -3.55 5.09
C ASN A 177 -6.38 -2.65 3.88
N LEU A 178 -6.49 -3.21 2.66
CA LEU A 178 -6.30 -2.46 1.42
C LEU A 178 -7.33 -1.34 1.26
N ARG A 179 -8.57 -1.54 1.75
CA ARG A 179 -9.65 -0.55 1.66
C ARG A 179 -9.34 0.69 2.48
N GLU A 180 -8.77 0.50 3.66
CA GLU A 180 -8.32 1.57 4.59
C GLU A 180 -6.84 1.95 4.39
N TRP A 181 -6.16 1.42 3.37
CA TRP A 181 -4.75 1.68 3.07
C TRP A 181 -3.80 1.47 4.27
N THR A 182 -4.16 0.56 5.19
CA THR A 182 -3.56 0.49 6.52
C THR A 182 -3.00 -0.91 6.79
N ALA A 183 -1.77 -0.96 7.30
CA ALA A 183 -1.18 -2.15 7.91
C ALA A 183 -1.08 -1.95 9.43
N THR A 184 -1.51 -2.93 10.22
CA THR A 184 -1.52 -2.87 11.68
C THR A 184 -0.75 -4.05 12.25
N TYR A 185 0.37 -3.78 12.88
CA TYR A 185 1.16 -4.76 13.63
C TYR A 185 0.77 -4.75 15.10
N THR A 186 0.71 -5.93 15.69
CA THR A 186 0.40 -6.16 17.11
C THR A 186 1.25 -7.33 17.61
N SER A 187 1.67 -7.31 18.88
CA SER A 187 2.42 -8.42 19.48
C SER A 187 1.57 -9.70 19.52
N ALA A 188 2.12 -10.83 19.06
CA ALA A 188 1.47 -12.12 19.25
C ALA A 188 1.71 -12.64 20.69
N ALA A 189 0.72 -13.32 21.26
CA ALA A 189 0.89 -14.00 22.55
C ALA A 189 1.86 -15.19 22.40
N SER A 190 2.81 -15.32 23.33
CA SER A 190 3.81 -16.39 23.32
C SER A 190 3.17 -17.74 23.67
N GLY A 191 3.14 -18.67 22.71
CA GLY A 191 2.72 -20.07 22.90
C GLY A 191 3.91 -21.02 23.08
N SER A 192 3.71 -22.10 23.83
CA SER A 192 4.77 -23.01 24.30
C SER A 192 5.10 -24.19 23.36
N SER A 193 4.99 -23.99 22.04
CA SER A 193 5.27 -25.05 21.05
C SER A 193 5.59 -24.47 19.66
N GLY A 194 6.47 -23.47 19.61
CA GLY A 194 6.65 -22.59 18.46
C GLY A 194 5.49 -21.60 18.29
N SER A 195 5.79 -20.40 17.80
CA SER A 195 4.80 -19.33 17.67
C SER A 195 4.37 -19.16 16.22
N VAL A 196 3.06 -19.29 15.95
CA VAL A 196 2.49 -19.10 14.60
C VAL A 196 1.98 -17.67 14.45
N CYS A 197 2.60 -16.91 13.55
CA CYS A 197 2.41 -15.48 13.33
C CYS A 197 1.88 -15.19 11.92
N THR A 198 1.57 -13.93 11.62
CA THR A 198 1.46 -13.43 10.22
C THR A 198 2.62 -12.51 9.84
N ALA A 199 3.47 -12.10 10.79
CA ALA A 199 4.72 -11.38 10.55
C ALA A 199 5.77 -11.70 11.62
N LEU A 200 7.04 -11.41 11.32
CA LEU A 200 8.16 -11.43 12.26
C LEU A 200 8.82 -10.06 12.33
N GLN A 201 9.46 -9.76 13.46
CA GLN A 201 10.35 -8.62 13.66
C GLN A 201 11.67 -9.10 14.29
N GLY A 202 12.80 -8.69 13.71
CA GLY A 202 14.14 -9.19 14.07
C GLY A 202 14.68 -10.22 13.09
N ASP A 203 15.91 -10.68 13.33
CA ASP A 203 16.69 -11.48 12.38
C ASP A 203 16.28 -12.95 12.40
N ALA A 204 15.64 -13.41 11.32
CA ALA A 204 15.22 -14.79 11.14
C ALA A 204 15.63 -15.33 9.77
N VAL A 205 16.03 -16.60 9.73
CA VAL A 205 16.12 -17.37 8.50
C VAL A 205 14.73 -17.92 8.17
N VAL A 206 14.24 -17.72 6.95
CA VAL A 206 12.88 -18.10 6.55
C VAL A 206 12.89 -19.06 5.37
N LEU A 207 12.31 -20.25 5.56
CA LEU A 207 12.04 -21.22 4.50
C LEU A 207 10.63 -21.01 3.94
N ILE A 208 10.53 -20.96 2.62
CA ILE A 208 9.27 -20.88 1.85
C ILE A 208 9.39 -21.78 0.62
N ARG A 209 8.27 -22.30 0.09
CA ARG A 209 8.30 -23.01 -1.20
C ARG A 209 8.59 -22.03 -2.35
N THR A 210 9.32 -22.49 -3.35
CA THR A 210 9.64 -21.72 -4.55
C THR A 210 8.36 -21.30 -5.30
N GLU A 211 7.36 -22.20 -5.38
CA GLU A 211 6.03 -21.92 -5.94
C GLU A 211 5.31 -20.79 -5.19
N ASP A 212 5.40 -20.75 -3.86
CA ASP A 212 4.71 -19.77 -3.03
C ASP A 212 5.38 -18.41 -3.08
N LEU A 213 6.72 -18.38 -3.07
CA LEU A 213 7.50 -17.15 -3.16
C LEU A 213 7.29 -16.45 -4.50
N PHE A 214 7.48 -17.15 -5.63
CA PHE A 214 7.38 -16.52 -6.94
C PHE A 214 5.94 -16.33 -7.47
N ASN A 215 4.94 -16.78 -6.70
CA ASN A 215 3.52 -16.39 -6.87
C ASN A 215 3.13 -15.15 -6.03
N LEU A 216 4.10 -14.50 -5.37
CA LEU A 216 3.95 -13.14 -4.85
C LEU A 216 4.19 -12.10 -5.95
N SER A 217 3.57 -10.93 -5.85
CA SER A 217 3.69 -9.89 -6.89
C SER A 217 5.03 -9.16 -6.83
N VAL A 218 5.63 -9.08 -5.64
CA VAL A 218 6.93 -8.45 -5.39
C VAL A 218 7.73 -9.37 -4.46
N PRO A 219 8.20 -10.54 -4.96
CA PRO A 219 8.73 -11.62 -4.13
C PRO A 219 9.99 -11.24 -3.35
N LEU A 220 10.83 -10.38 -3.93
CA LEU A 220 12.10 -9.91 -3.37
C LEU A 220 12.09 -8.39 -3.10
N GLY A 221 10.92 -7.80 -2.82
CA GLY A 221 10.83 -6.36 -2.51
C GLY A 221 11.51 -6.02 -1.18
N ARG A 222 12.29 -4.94 -1.12
CA ARG A 222 12.99 -4.51 0.09
C ARG A 222 12.19 -3.45 0.89
N PRO A 223 12.13 -3.50 2.23
CA PRO A 223 12.73 -4.51 3.09
C PRO A 223 12.01 -5.86 3.01
N LEU A 224 12.78 -6.95 2.87
CA LEU A 224 12.30 -8.28 2.51
C LEU A 224 11.17 -8.78 3.42
N MET A 225 11.38 -8.75 4.73
CA MET A 225 10.37 -9.21 5.69
C MET A 225 9.09 -8.37 5.64
N SER A 226 9.19 -7.05 5.50
CA SER A 226 8.03 -6.16 5.34
C SER A 226 7.26 -6.47 4.05
N SER A 227 7.96 -6.66 2.93
CA SER A 227 7.36 -6.98 1.64
C SER A 227 6.66 -8.34 1.66
N LEU A 228 7.35 -9.34 2.23
CA LEU A 228 6.89 -10.72 2.35
C LEU A 228 5.66 -10.81 3.25
N PHE A 229 5.70 -10.23 4.45
CA PHE A 229 4.61 -10.38 5.42
C PHE A 229 3.36 -9.58 5.06
N VAL A 230 3.46 -8.42 4.40
CA VAL A 230 2.27 -7.73 3.87
C VAL A 230 1.58 -8.58 2.79
N GLN A 231 2.34 -9.14 1.84
CA GLN A 231 1.77 -9.95 0.75
C GLN A 231 1.23 -11.32 1.20
N THR A 232 1.83 -11.92 2.22
CA THR A 232 1.42 -13.24 2.75
C THR A 232 0.26 -13.11 3.74
N SER A 233 0.23 -12.06 4.60
CA SER A 233 -0.94 -11.73 5.43
C SER A 233 -2.20 -11.50 4.58
N LEU A 234 -2.08 -10.77 3.46
CA LEU A 234 -3.19 -10.58 2.50
C LEU A 234 -3.71 -11.89 1.86
N ARG A 235 -2.89 -12.94 1.82
CA ARG A 235 -3.26 -14.28 1.34
C ARG A 235 -3.78 -15.19 2.47
N GLY A 236 -3.86 -14.70 3.70
CA GLY A 236 -4.21 -15.48 4.90
C GLY A 236 -3.11 -16.47 5.32
N TRP A 237 -1.89 -16.34 4.77
CA TRP A 237 -0.77 -17.22 5.08
C TRP A 237 -0.13 -16.84 6.42
N LYS A 238 0.48 -17.84 7.05
CA LYS A 238 1.12 -17.75 8.35
C LYS A 238 2.58 -18.23 8.29
N VAL A 239 3.38 -17.72 9.21
CA VAL A 239 4.75 -18.14 9.46
C VAL A 239 4.86 -18.82 10.83
N LYS A 240 5.48 -19.99 10.88
CA LYS A 240 5.75 -20.72 12.12
C LYS A 240 7.19 -20.46 12.57
N LEU A 241 7.35 -19.68 13.64
CA LEU A 241 8.64 -19.47 14.28
C LEU A 241 8.97 -20.65 15.18
N LEU A 242 10.06 -21.36 14.87
CA LEU A 242 10.53 -22.50 15.64
C LEU A 242 11.33 -22.05 16.87
N GLU A 243 11.21 -22.81 17.96
CA GLU A 243 12.10 -22.69 19.12
C GLU A 243 13.50 -23.28 18.83
N GLY A 244 13.59 -24.19 17.86
CA GLY A 244 14.84 -24.74 17.35
C GLY A 244 14.64 -25.42 15.97
N PRO A 245 15.62 -25.35 15.06
CA PRO A 245 16.97 -24.82 15.24
C PRO A 245 17.00 -23.29 15.30
N SER A 246 18.06 -22.76 15.89
CA SER A 246 18.51 -21.38 15.72
C SER A 246 19.74 -21.34 14.81
N PHE A 247 20.07 -20.19 14.25
CA PHE A 247 21.29 -19.96 13.44
C PHE A 247 22.25 -19.02 14.17
N SER A 248 23.56 -19.15 13.95
CA SER A 248 24.57 -18.30 14.58
C SER A 248 24.91 -17.05 13.74
N ALA A 249 25.45 -16.03 14.41
CA ALA A 249 26.02 -14.83 13.81
C ALA A 249 27.35 -14.50 14.49
N SER A 250 28.39 -15.29 14.20
CA SER A 250 29.70 -15.30 14.89
C SER A 250 30.56 -14.05 14.68
N HIS A 251 30.10 -13.09 13.89
CA HIS A 251 30.90 -11.99 13.38
C HIS A 251 30.86 -10.76 14.29
N ARG A 252 31.69 -9.75 13.96
CA ARG A 252 31.51 -8.42 14.56
C ARG A 252 30.19 -7.84 14.06
N PRO A 253 29.46 -7.05 14.86
CA PRO A 253 28.26 -6.37 14.37
C PRO A 253 28.59 -5.51 13.15
N LEU A 254 27.83 -5.69 12.07
CA LEU A 254 27.84 -4.78 10.92
C LEU A 254 27.45 -3.37 11.37
N PHE A 255 27.92 -2.37 10.63
CA PHE A 255 27.55 -0.96 10.77
C PHE A 255 27.96 -0.35 12.11
N SER A 256 29.00 -0.91 12.75
CA SER A 256 29.49 -0.51 14.07
C SER A 256 29.94 0.94 14.22
N SER A 257 30.12 1.69 13.11
CA SER A 257 30.37 3.13 13.14
C SER A 257 29.07 3.93 12.97
N ALA A 258 28.91 5.03 13.72
CA ALA A 258 27.71 5.87 13.66
C ALA A 258 27.38 6.39 12.24
N HIS A 259 28.40 6.61 11.40
CA HIS A 259 28.21 7.00 10.00
C HIS A 259 27.63 5.86 9.15
N ASN A 260 28.10 4.62 9.34
CA ASN A 260 27.56 3.47 8.63
C ASN A 260 26.15 3.12 9.12
N GLN A 261 25.90 3.17 10.42
CA GLN A 261 24.54 3.02 10.98
C GLN A 261 23.57 4.03 10.36
N TRP A 262 23.94 5.33 10.32
CA TRP A 262 23.12 6.37 9.68
C TRP A 262 22.84 6.10 8.20
N LYS A 263 23.82 5.57 7.45
CA LYS A 263 23.62 5.18 6.04
C LYS A 263 22.58 4.05 5.90
N VAL A 264 22.65 3.02 6.74
CA VAL A 264 21.68 1.92 6.74
C VAL A 264 20.30 2.42 7.15
N ASP A 265 20.20 3.17 8.24
CA ASP A 265 18.91 3.69 8.74
C ASP A 265 18.23 4.58 7.69
N SER A 266 19.00 5.38 6.95
CA SER A 266 18.50 6.23 5.86
C SER A 266 18.02 5.39 4.68
N ARG A 267 18.83 4.42 4.20
CA ARG A 267 18.44 3.50 3.12
C ARG A 267 17.22 2.66 3.48
N LEU A 268 17.15 2.16 4.71
CA LEU A 268 16.03 1.38 5.23
C LEU A 268 14.74 2.21 5.27
N LYS A 269 14.84 3.47 5.71
CA LYS A 269 13.71 4.42 5.72
C LYS A 269 13.21 4.71 4.29
N ASP A 270 14.11 4.94 3.35
CA ASP A 270 13.76 5.24 1.96
C ASP A 270 13.16 4.00 1.25
N ALA A 271 13.76 2.82 1.42
CA ALA A 271 13.21 1.55 0.92
C ALA A 271 11.83 1.26 1.51
N THR A 272 11.64 1.44 2.83
CA THR A 272 10.35 1.29 3.49
C THR A 272 9.31 2.27 2.93
N SER A 273 9.69 3.54 2.73
CA SER A 273 8.82 4.55 2.12
C SER A 273 8.40 4.16 0.70
N HIS A 274 9.34 3.67 -0.12
CA HIS A 274 9.07 3.22 -1.48
C HIS A 274 8.14 2.00 -1.51
N LEU A 275 8.44 0.96 -0.71
CA LEU A 275 7.64 -0.26 -0.59
C LEU A 275 6.21 0.02 -0.11
N MET A 276 6.04 0.81 0.94
CA MET A 276 4.71 1.13 1.46
C MET A 276 3.91 1.94 0.43
N ARG A 277 4.55 2.88 -0.29
CA ARG A 277 3.91 3.62 -1.38
C ARG A 277 3.52 2.72 -2.55
N SER A 278 4.37 1.77 -2.97
CA SER A 278 4.09 0.87 -4.10
C SER A 278 2.98 -0.14 -3.79
N PHE A 279 2.87 -0.60 -2.54
CA PHE A 279 1.73 -1.41 -2.06
C PHE A 279 0.45 -0.59 -1.82
N GLY A 280 0.53 0.74 -1.94
CA GLY A 280 -0.56 1.65 -1.60
C GLY A 280 -0.94 1.56 -0.12
N MET A 281 0.03 1.36 0.76
CA MET A 281 -0.11 1.59 2.20
C MET A 281 0.15 3.08 2.48
N LYS A 282 -0.73 3.69 3.28
CA LYS A 282 -0.69 5.13 3.63
C LYS A 282 -0.51 5.33 5.14
N ARG A 283 -0.83 4.31 5.94
CA ARG A 283 -0.68 4.25 7.39
C ARG A 283 -0.12 2.89 7.80
N VAL A 284 0.89 2.86 8.65
CA VAL A 284 1.37 1.65 9.32
C VAL A 284 1.36 1.89 10.82
N VAL A 285 0.60 1.08 11.55
CA VAL A 285 0.57 1.07 13.02
C VAL A 285 1.58 0.05 13.52
N LEU A 286 2.54 0.48 14.31
CA LEU A 286 3.59 -0.37 14.91
C LEU A 286 3.06 -1.12 16.15
N PRO A 287 3.75 -2.19 16.63
CA PRO A 287 3.32 -2.96 17.81
C PRO A 287 3.19 -2.14 19.10
N ASP A 288 3.89 -1.00 19.19
CA ASP A 288 3.84 -0.05 20.31
C ASP A 288 2.74 1.02 20.15
N GLY A 289 1.90 0.91 19.12
CA GLY A 289 0.81 1.82 18.82
C GLY A 289 1.21 3.09 18.05
N ARG A 290 2.50 3.31 17.76
CA ARG A 290 2.93 4.48 16.97
C ARG A 290 2.52 4.36 15.50
N ASP A 291 2.13 5.50 14.94
CA ASP A 291 1.80 5.64 13.52
C ASP A 291 3.00 6.04 12.67
N GLN A 292 3.15 5.37 11.52
CA GLN A 292 3.99 5.81 10.41
C GLN A 292 3.11 6.15 9.21
N TRP A 293 3.36 7.32 8.60
CA TRP A 293 2.55 7.86 7.51
C TRP A 293 3.31 7.86 6.18
N PHE A 294 2.67 7.31 5.15
CA PHE A 294 3.21 7.17 3.78
C PHE A 294 2.29 7.81 2.72
N GLY A 295 1.34 8.63 3.17
CA GLY A 295 0.41 9.38 2.34
C GLY A 295 0.78 10.86 2.19
N CYS A 296 -0.23 11.72 2.16
CA CYS A 296 -0.08 13.18 2.06
C CYS A 296 0.09 13.85 3.43
N SER A 297 0.79 14.99 3.43
CA SER A 297 0.94 15.94 4.53
C SER A 297 0.51 17.34 4.09
N LYS A 298 0.78 18.38 4.91
CA LYS A 298 0.42 19.77 4.60
C LYS A 298 1.28 20.37 3.47
N GLU A 299 2.43 19.76 3.20
CA GLU A 299 3.42 20.18 2.20
C GLU A 299 3.27 19.44 0.85
N THR A 300 2.26 18.58 0.70
CA THR A 300 2.09 17.72 -0.48
C THR A 300 0.64 17.71 -1.00
N PRO A 301 0.42 17.50 -2.30
CA PRO A 301 -0.91 17.18 -2.84
C PRO A 301 -1.66 16.09 -2.07
N ARG A 302 -2.99 16.23 -2.02
CA ARG A 302 -3.88 15.19 -1.50
C ARG A 302 -3.76 13.91 -2.32
N CYS A 303 -4.11 12.76 -1.74
CA CYS A 303 -3.82 11.45 -2.35
C CYS A 303 -4.66 11.07 -3.58
N PHE A 304 -5.60 11.91 -4.03
CA PHE A 304 -6.45 11.69 -5.20
C PHE A 304 -6.64 13.01 -5.95
N GLY A 305 -6.79 12.94 -7.27
CA GLY A 305 -6.91 14.13 -8.12
C GLY A 305 -8.23 14.90 -7.97
N THR A 306 -8.57 15.70 -8.98
CA THR A 306 -9.89 16.34 -9.10
C THR A 306 -10.98 15.27 -9.14
N VAL A 307 -12.00 15.41 -8.28
CA VAL A 307 -13.17 14.52 -8.26
C VAL A 307 -14.00 14.76 -9.52
N ARG A 308 -14.62 13.71 -10.07
CA ARG A 308 -15.50 13.78 -11.25
C ARG A 308 -16.74 12.95 -11.00
N ASP A 309 -17.91 13.49 -11.34
CA ASP A 309 -19.23 12.89 -11.10
C ASP A 309 -19.37 12.37 -9.65
N ASP A 310 -18.92 13.20 -8.68
CA ASP A 310 -18.94 12.94 -7.24
C ASP A 310 -18.27 11.63 -6.80
N THR A 311 -17.39 11.10 -7.66
CA THR A 311 -16.80 9.77 -7.49
C THR A 311 -15.27 9.88 -7.52
N PRO A 312 -14.60 9.99 -6.36
CA PRO A 312 -13.15 10.02 -6.28
C PRO A 312 -12.48 8.73 -6.79
N GLU A 313 -11.25 8.86 -7.27
CA GLU A 313 -10.43 7.77 -7.85
C GLU A 313 -10.39 6.51 -6.98
N TYR A 314 -10.26 6.66 -5.65
CA TYR A 314 -10.13 5.54 -4.73
C TYR A 314 -11.36 4.60 -4.71
N LEU A 315 -12.55 5.07 -5.09
CA LEU A 315 -13.75 4.23 -5.16
C LEU A 315 -13.69 3.21 -6.29
N TYR A 316 -13.04 3.56 -7.42
CA TYR A 316 -12.79 2.64 -8.54
C TYR A 316 -11.72 1.61 -8.22
N LEU A 317 -10.81 1.93 -7.29
CA LEU A 317 -9.81 0.99 -6.74
C LEU A 317 -10.41 0.01 -5.70
N GLU A 318 -11.73 0.02 -5.51
CA GLU A 318 -12.47 -0.64 -4.40
C GLU A 318 -12.00 -0.24 -2.99
N ARG A 319 -11.34 0.91 -2.86
CA ARG A 319 -10.84 1.46 -1.58
C ARG A 319 -11.77 2.53 -1.02
N TRP A 320 -11.49 2.93 0.20
CA TRP A 320 -12.09 4.07 0.91
C TRP A 320 -11.13 5.26 0.91
N THR A 321 -11.48 6.35 1.57
CA THR A 321 -10.64 7.56 1.60
C THR A 321 -9.30 7.25 2.28
N PRO A 322 -8.16 7.68 1.71
CA PRO A 322 -6.86 7.47 2.33
C PRO A 322 -6.83 8.02 3.77
N PRO A 323 -6.30 7.26 4.76
CA PRO A 323 -6.38 7.63 6.18
C PRO A 323 -5.62 8.92 6.50
N CYS A 324 -4.61 9.26 5.71
CA CYS A 324 -3.90 10.54 5.77
C CYS A 324 -4.79 11.72 5.32
N CYS A 325 -5.68 11.51 4.35
CA CYS A 325 -6.66 12.51 3.93
C CYS A 325 -7.73 12.69 5.00
N LEU A 326 -8.28 11.61 5.53
CA LEU A 326 -9.21 11.68 6.67
C LEU A 326 -8.55 12.33 7.91
N ARG A 327 -7.25 12.13 8.15
CA ARG A 327 -6.51 12.83 9.22
C ARG A 327 -6.48 14.34 8.98
N ALA A 328 -6.12 14.77 7.77
CA ALA A 328 -6.09 16.18 7.40
C ALA A 328 -7.48 16.83 7.44
N LEU A 329 -8.53 16.16 6.95
CA LEU A 329 -9.91 16.66 7.04
C LEU A 329 -10.34 16.87 8.50
N ARG A 330 -10.09 15.92 9.41
CA ARG A 330 -10.36 16.10 10.85
C ARG A 330 -9.55 17.25 11.47
N GLU A 331 -8.33 17.48 11.00
CA GLU A 331 -7.47 18.59 11.44
C GLU A 331 -8.04 19.95 10.99
N THR A 332 -8.39 20.10 9.71
CA THR A 332 -9.07 21.29 9.16
C THR A 332 -10.43 21.52 9.82
N THR A 333 -11.22 20.46 10.05
CA THR A 333 -12.53 20.53 10.73
C THR A 333 -12.41 21.18 12.10
N LYS A 334 -11.46 20.71 12.93
CA LYS A 334 -11.23 21.27 14.28
C LYS A 334 -10.75 22.71 14.23
N TYR A 335 -9.88 23.02 13.27
CA TYR A 335 -9.39 24.37 13.06
C TYR A 335 -10.53 25.33 12.71
N VAL A 336 -11.33 24.98 11.70
CA VAL A 336 -12.47 25.79 11.24
C VAL A 336 -13.51 25.97 12.34
N ILE A 337 -13.89 24.92 13.08
CA ILE A 337 -14.79 25.03 14.25
C ILE A 337 -14.28 26.08 15.24
N ASN A 338 -13.00 26.01 15.64
CA ASN A 338 -12.44 26.95 16.60
C ASN A 338 -12.46 28.40 16.09
N ILE A 339 -12.25 28.63 14.79
CA ILE A 339 -12.35 29.95 14.18
C ILE A 339 -13.80 30.46 14.16
N LEU A 340 -14.76 29.63 13.74
CA LEU A 340 -16.18 30.01 13.72
C LEU A 340 -16.70 30.34 15.13
N GLU A 341 -16.40 29.50 16.13
CA GLU A 341 -16.81 29.72 17.52
C GLU A 341 -16.16 30.98 18.12
N SER A 342 -14.85 31.18 17.92
CA SER A 342 -14.16 32.36 18.45
C SER A 342 -14.54 33.67 17.74
N SER A 343 -14.99 33.60 16.49
CA SER A 343 -15.59 34.73 15.75
C SER A 343 -17.09 34.91 16.01
N GLY A 344 -17.74 34.07 16.82
CA GLY A 344 -19.18 34.18 17.07
C GLY A 344 -20.04 33.93 15.83
N VAL A 345 -19.62 33.01 14.95
CA VAL A 345 -20.38 32.56 13.78
C VAL A 345 -21.17 31.31 14.14
N ARG A 346 -22.51 31.36 14.07
CA ARG A 346 -23.38 30.19 14.24
C ARG A 346 -23.20 29.26 13.05
N TYR A 347 -22.87 28.00 13.35
CA TYR A 347 -22.66 26.95 12.37
C TYR A 347 -23.35 25.64 12.80
N TRP A 348 -23.58 24.74 11.86
CA TRP A 348 -24.02 23.37 12.12
C TRP A 348 -23.41 22.40 11.13
N LEU A 349 -23.16 21.16 11.57
CA LEU A 349 -22.83 20.04 10.69
C LEU A 349 -23.94 19.88 9.64
N GLU A 350 -23.56 19.80 8.37
CA GLU A 350 -24.47 19.68 7.23
C GLU A 350 -24.17 18.41 6.43
N GLY A 351 -25.04 18.02 5.50
CA GLY A 351 -24.73 17.04 4.45
C GLY A 351 -24.14 15.71 4.96
N GLY A 352 -23.03 15.29 4.35
CA GLY A 352 -22.32 14.04 4.68
C GLY A 352 -21.71 14.06 6.09
N SER A 353 -21.27 15.24 6.55
CA SER A 353 -20.68 15.44 7.88
C SER A 353 -21.67 15.19 9.01
N LEU A 354 -22.88 15.74 8.90
CA LEU A 354 -23.96 15.49 9.87
C LEU A 354 -24.35 14.01 9.90
N LEU A 355 -24.40 13.37 8.73
CA LEU A 355 -24.71 11.95 8.59
C LEU A 355 -23.61 11.07 9.21
N GLY A 356 -22.34 11.42 9.04
CA GLY A 356 -21.21 10.76 9.69
C GLY A 356 -21.23 10.93 11.22
N ALA A 357 -21.48 12.15 11.71
CA ALA A 357 -21.63 12.43 13.13
C ALA A 357 -22.75 11.61 13.78
N ALA A 358 -23.94 11.58 13.16
CA ALA A 358 -25.10 10.84 13.65
C ALA A 358 -24.91 9.31 13.61
N ARG A 359 -24.17 8.78 12.63
CA ARG A 359 -23.95 7.34 12.47
C ARG A 359 -22.83 6.78 13.35
N HIS A 360 -21.67 7.45 13.38
CA HIS A 360 -20.46 6.91 13.99
C HIS A 360 -19.48 7.99 14.51
N GLN A 361 -19.96 9.22 14.72
CA GLN A 361 -19.22 10.33 15.37
C GLN A 361 -17.94 10.78 14.64
N ASP A 362 -17.85 10.52 13.33
CA ASP A 362 -16.68 10.83 12.51
C ASP A 362 -17.07 11.02 11.04
N ILE A 363 -16.13 11.49 10.22
CA ILE A 363 -16.30 11.59 8.76
C ILE A 363 -16.67 10.20 8.20
N ILE A 364 -17.56 10.14 7.19
CA ILE A 364 -17.89 8.87 6.53
C ILE A 364 -16.61 8.32 5.89
N PRO A 365 -16.22 7.04 6.07
CA PRO A 365 -14.89 6.56 5.66
C PRO A 365 -14.55 6.70 4.17
N TRP A 366 -15.53 7.00 3.32
CA TRP A 366 -15.39 7.20 1.87
C TRP A 366 -15.72 8.62 1.38
N ASP A 367 -16.00 9.58 2.27
CA ASP A 367 -16.10 11.01 1.93
C ASP A 367 -14.72 11.66 1.79
N TYR A 368 -14.65 12.80 1.09
CA TYR A 368 -13.41 13.46 0.69
C TYR A 368 -13.27 14.92 1.18
N ASP A 369 -14.32 15.43 1.83
CA ASP A 369 -14.57 16.79 2.28
C ASP A 369 -15.38 16.76 3.60
N VAL A 370 -15.76 17.95 4.09
CA VAL A 370 -16.60 18.16 5.28
C VAL A 370 -17.48 19.39 5.07
N ASP A 371 -18.79 19.25 5.24
CA ASP A 371 -19.76 20.35 5.16
C ASP A 371 -20.16 20.94 6.52
N PHE A 372 -20.25 22.27 6.58
CA PHE A 372 -21.03 23.00 7.58
C PHE A 372 -21.99 23.99 6.92
N GLY A 373 -23.20 24.13 7.47
CA GLY A 373 -24.03 25.30 7.22
C GLY A 373 -23.66 26.42 8.20
N ILE A 374 -23.75 27.68 7.76
CA ILE A 374 -23.54 28.87 8.59
C ILE A 374 -24.66 29.89 8.39
N TYR A 375 -24.89 30.75 9.38
CA TYR A 375 -25.78 31.91 9.20
C TYR A 375 -25.08 32.99 8.34
N LEU A 376 -25.70 33.38 7.23
CA LEU A 376 -25.19 34.43 6.31
C LEU A 376 -24.94 35.76 7.04
N GLU A 377 -25.83 36.10 7.97
CA GLU A 377 -25.76 37.34 8.78
C GLU A 377 -24.55 37.39 9.73
N ASP A 378 -23.92 36.26 10.04
CA ASP A 378 -22.76 36.19 10.94
C ASP A 378 -21.41 36.31 10.21
N ILE A 379 -21.38 36.22 8.87
CA ILE A 379 -20.14 36.33 8.07
C ILE A 379 -19.28 37.56 8.43
N PRO A 380 -19.85 38.77 8.65
CA PRO A 380 -19.07 39.96 9.03
C PRO A 380 -18.27 39.83 10.33
N ASN A 381 -18.62 38.88 11.20
CA ASN A 381 -17.96 38.65 12.48
C ASN A 381 -16.60 37.95 12.31
N CYS A 382 -16.38 37.22 11.21
CA CYS A 382 -15.14 36.48 10.94
C CYS A 382 -14.26 37.21 9.92
N ASP A 383 -13.06 37.64 10.36
CA ASP A 383 -12.08 38.35 9.52
C ASP A 383 -11.66 37.56 8.27
N TYR A 384 -11.65 36.23 8.36
CA TYR A 384 -11.30 35.32 7.26
C TYR A 384 -12.42 35.16 6.22
N LEU A 385 -13.68 35.45 6.57
CA LEU A 385 -14.83 35.32 5.64
C LEU A 385 -15.24 36.67 5.04
N LYS A 386 -15.28 37.72 5.87
CA LYS A 386 -15.86 39.02 5.50
C LYS A 386 -15.12 39.80 4.41
N ASN A 387 -13.86 39.47 4.15
CA ASN A 387 -12.99 40.14 3.18
C ASN A 387 -12.77 39.30 1.89
N LEU A 388 -13.44 38.17 1.74
CA LEU A 388 -13.32 37.29 0.57
C LEU A 388 -14.35 37.64 -0.51
N ASP A 389 -14.13 38.77 -1.19
CA ASP A 389 -15.02 39.22 -2.26
C ASP A 389 -14.86 38.37 -3.54
N SER A 390 -13.61 38.17 -4.00
CA SER A 390 -13.29 37.39 -5.21
C SER A 390 -11.83 36.91 -5.24
N GLY A 391 -11.40 36.15 -4.24
CA GLY A 391 -10.03 35.65 -4.14
C GLY A 391 -9.82 34.61 -3.05
N SER A 392 -8.56 34.29 -2.79
CA SER A 392 -8.11 33.37 -1.73
C SER A 392 -7.21 34.08 -0.73
N LEU A 393 -7.31 33.71 0.53
CA LEU A 393 -6.49 34.19 1.65
C LEU A 393 -5.78 33.00 2.30
N VAL A 394 -4.45 33.06 2.41
CA VAL A 394 -3.67 32.09 3.19
C VAL A 394 -3.46 32.65 4.59
N ASP A 395 -3.88 31.92 5.62
CA ASP A 395 -3.72 32.35 7.01
C ASP A 395 -2.33 32.01 7.59
N ALA A 396 -2.05 32.51 8.80
CA ALA A 396 -0.77 32.32 9.48
C ALA A 396 -0.46 30.85 9.83
N ASN A 397 -1.46 29.96 9.80
CA ASN A 397 -1.30 28.52 10.00
C ASN A 397 -1.20 27.75 8.66
N GLY A 398 -1.28 28.45 7.52
CA GLY A 398 -1.15 27.89 6.18
C GLY A 398 -2.42 27.21 5.65
N TYR A 399 -3.61 27.51 6.21
CA TYR A 399 -4.88 27.13 5.59
C TYR A 399 -5.29 28.17 4.55
N VAL A 400 -5.97 27.73 3.48
CA VAL A 400 -6.43 28.61 2.39
C VAL A 400 -7.94 28.79 2.49
N TRP A 401 -8.38 30.03 2.69
CA TRP A 401 -9.77 30.43 2.73
C TRP A 401 -10.14 31.06 1.39
N GLU A 402 -11.16 30.58 0.70
CA GLU A 402 -11.60 31.10 -0.60
C GLU A 402 -13.13 31.18 -0.68
N ARG A 403 -13.65 32.10 -1.50
CA ARG A 403 -15.07 32.13 -1.85
C ARG A 403 -15.27 31.46 -3.21
N ALA A 404 -16.05 30.39 -3.23
CA ALA A 404 -16.33 29.61 -4.43
C ALA A 404 -17.34 30.31 -5.33
N VAL A 405 -16.85 30.83 -6.47
CA VAL A 405 -17.64 31.57 -7.47
C VAL A 405 -18.76 30.70 -8.08
N GLU A 406 -18.63 29.38 -8.03
CA GLU A 406 -19.55 28.42 -8.64
C GLU A 406 -20.85 28.14 -7.85
N GLY A 407 -20.91 28.46 -6.55
CA GLY A 407 -22.05 28.09 -5.70
C GLY A 407 -22.31 28.99 -4.48
N ASP A 408 -21.68 30.16 -4.43
CA ASP A 408 -21.74 31.14 -3.31
C ASP A 408 -21.58 30.53 -1.92
N PHE A 409 -20.47 29.82 -1.75
CA PHE A 409 -20.03 29.21 -0.48
C PHE A 409 -18.56 29.52 -0.23
N TYR A 410 -18.09 29.28 0.99
CA TYR A 410 -16.68 29.43 1.34
C TYR A 410 -16.02 28.06 1.48
N ARG A 411 -14.79 27.94 1.03
CA ARG A 411 -13.99 26.71 1.10
C ARG A 411 -12.73 26.97 1.91
N VAL A 412 -12.43 26.08 2.84
CA VAL A 412 -11.22 26.15 3.68
C VAL A 412 -10.36 24.92 3.41
N GLN A 413 -9.30 25.11 2.63
CA GLN A 413 -8.39 24.04 2.23
C GLN A 413 -7.29 23.82 3.27
N TYR A 414 -6.82 22.58 3.41
CA TYR A 414 -5.79 22.18 4.35
C TYR A 414 -4.47 22.93 4.11
N SER A 415 -4.08 23.16 2.85
CA SER A 415 -3.03 24.10 2.47
C SER A 415 -3.04 24.42 0.98
N GLU A 416 -2.22 25.38 0.55
CA GLU A 416 -1.98 25.71 -0.87
C GLU A 416 -1.56 24.47 -1.70
N ALA A 417 -0.84 23.54 -1.07
CA ALA A 417 -0.43 22.29 -1.69
C ALA A 417 -1.51 21.19 -1.59
N ASN A 418 -2.38 21.23 -0.58
CA ASN A 418 -3.28 20.14 -0.22
C ASN A 418 -4.75 20.58 -0.16
N HIS A 419 -5.46 20.38 -1.27
CA HIS A 419 -6.85 20.84 -1.46
C HIS A 419 -7.92 19.90 -0.85
N LEU A 420 -7.61 19.23 0.26
CA LEU A 420 -8.63 18.66 1.14
C LEU A 420 -9.27 19.80 1.92
N HIS A 421 -10.60 19.82 2.03
CA HIS A 421 -11.28 21.03 2.45
C HIS A 421 -12.49 20.79 3.36
N VAL A 422 -12.87 21.89 4.02
CA VAL A 422 -14.15 22.08 4.69
C VAL A 422 -14.92 23.14 3.89
N ASP A 423 -16.16 22.86 3.51
CA ASP A 423 -17.04 23.80 2.84
C ASP A 423 -18.06 24.39 3.82
N LEU A 424 -18.27 25.71 3.71
CA LEU A 424 -19.14 26.52 4.57
C LEU A 424 -20.25 27.13 3.72
N TRP A 425 -21.46 26.61 3.91
CA TRP A 425 -22.65 26.92 3.12
C TRP A 425 -23.50 27.99 3.84
N PRO A 426 -23.56 29.25 3.35
CA PRO A 426 -24.28 30.31 4.07
C PRO A 426 -25.78 30.28 3.77
N PHE A 427 -26.61 30.17 4.80
CA PHE A 427 -28.07 30.22 4.73
C PHE A 427 -28.62 31.46 5.44
N TYR A 428 -29.82 31.89 5.02
CA TYR A 428 -30.58 32.93 5.71
C TYR A 428 -32.06 32.53 5.84
N PRO A 429 -32.75 33.01 6.90
CA PRO A 429 -34.16 32.70 7.09
C PRO A 429 -35.06 33.55 6.19
N ARG A 430 -36.02 32.90 5.54
CA ARG A 430 -37.11 33.51 4.77
C ARG A 430 -38.43 32.87 5.21
N ASN A 431 -39.24 33.61 5.97
CA ASN A 431 -40.52 33.13 6.52
C ASN A 431 -40.41 31.82 7.35
N GLY A 432 -39.33 31.64 8.12
CA GLY A 432 -39.09 30.45 8.94
C GLY A 432 -38.54 29.24 8.17
N VAL A 433 -38.10 29.43 6.93
CA VAL A 433 -37.38 28.44 6.11
C VAL A 433 -35.97 28.98 5.85
N MET A 434 -34.95 28.16 6.09
CA MET A 434 -33.56 28.47 5.75
C MET A 434 -33.36 28.21 4.25
N THR A 435 -32.88 29.24 3.55
CA THR A 435 -32.73 29.27 2.09
C THR A 435 -31.40 29.91 1.67
N ARG A 436 -31.08 29.75 0.38
CA ARG A 436 -29.87 30.21 -0.31
C ARG A 436 -30.22 30.62 -1.74
N ASP A 437 -29.39 31.46 -2.35
CA ASP A 437 -29.63 31.95 -3.71
C ASP A 437 -29.09 30.99 -4.79
N THR A 438 -28.21 30.06 -4.40
CA THR A 438 -27.55 29.06 -5.24
C THR A 438 -27.69 27.66 -4.66
N TRP A 439 -27.87 26.68 -5.54
CA TRP A 439 -28.10 25.27 -5.20
C TRP A 439 -27.31 24.37 -6.16
N THR A 440 -26.83 23.24 -5.65
CA THR A 440 -26.16 22.18 -6.42
C THR A 440 -27.16 21.19 -7.02
N GLU A 441 -26.70 20.27 -7.88
CA GLU A 441 -27.54 19.18 -8.40
C GLU A 441 -27.75 18.03 -7.38
N HIS A 442 -27.20 18.15 -6.17
CA HIS A 442 -27.29 17.12 -5.14
C HIS A 442 -28.69 17.09 -4.50
N LYS A 443 -29.27 15.89 -4.37
CA LYS A 443 -30.61 15.67 -3.77
C LYS A 443 -30.77 16.27 -2.36
N GLN A 444 -29.70 16.27 -1.56
CA GLN A 444 -29.68 16.74 -0.17
C GLN A 444 -29.54 18.27 -0.01
N ASP A 445 -29.24 18.97 -1.10
CA ASP A 445 -29.07 20.43 -1.10
C ASP A 445 -30.42 21.10 -1.34
N VAL A 446 -31.19 21.21 -0.25
CA VAL A 446 -32.56 21.71 -0.23
C VAL A 446 -32.79 22.66 0.95
N GLU A 447 -33.77 23.54 0.78
CA GLU A 447 -34.34 24.36 1.85
C GLU A 447 -34.85 23.50 3.01
N PHE A 448 -34.82 24.04 4.23
CA PHE A 448 -35.31 23.34 5.42
C PHE A 448 -35.91 24.30 6.46
N PRO A 449 -36.85 23.85 7.30
CA PRO A 449 -37.42 24.68 8.37
C PRO A 449 -36.38 25.18 9.39
N GLU A 450 -36.41 26.48 9.69
CA GLU A 450 -35.46 27.13 10.61
C GLU A 450 -35.51 26.56 12.05
N HIS A 451 -36.65 26.01 12.47
CA HIS A 451 -36.80 25.44 13.81
C HIS A 451 -35.80 24.33 14.12
N PHE A 452 -35.25 23.65 13.09
CA PHE A 452 -34.17 22.67 13.27
C PHE A 452 -32.87 23.27 13.82
N LEU A 453 -32.67 24.60 13.72
CA LEU A 453 -31.50 25.30 14.26
C LEU A 453 -31.80 25.98 15.62
N GLN A 454 -33.04 25.87 16.12
CA GLN A 454 -33.53 26.61 17.29
C GLN A 454 -34.04 25.63 18.38
N PRO A 455 -33.18 25.12 19.27
CA PRO A 455 -31.73 25.36 19.37
C PRO A 455 -30.91 24.40 18.49
N LEU A 456 -29.63 24.72 18.30
CA LEU A 456 -28.62 23.74 17.90
C LEU A 456 -28.31 22.80 19.06
N VAL A 457 -27.83 21.59 18.75
CA VAL A 457 -27.45 20.58 19.76
C VAL A 457 -25.98 20.15 19.60
N PRO A 458 -25.26 19.90 20.71
CA PRO A 458 -23.89 19.40 20.64
C PRO A 458 -23.85 17.95 20.15
N MET A 459 -22.91 17.65 19.26
CA MET A 459 -22.67 16.33 18.68
C MET A 459 -21.17 16.02 18.66
N GLN A 460 -20.79 14.77 18.86
CA GLN A 460 -19.40 14.34 18.66
C GLN A 460 -19.13 14.12 17.18
N PHE A 461 -18.09 14.76 16.64
CA PHE A 461 -17.66 14.61 15.26
C PHE A 461 -16.15 14.78 15.15
N ALA A 462 -15.45 13.94 14.37
CA ALA A 462 -14.00 14.05 14.13
C ALA A 462 -13.10 14.04 15.40
N GLY A 463 -13.64 13.67 16.56
CA GLY A 463 -12.98 13.81 17.86
C GLY A 463 -12.92 15.25 18.39
N ILE A 464 -13.94 16.05 18.12
CA ILE A 464 -14.27 17.32 18.78
C ILE A 464 -15.80 17.37 19.02
N THR A 465 -16.26 18.22 19.93
CA THR A 465 -17.69 18.53 20.03
C THR A 465 -18.00 19.63 19.02
N ALA A 466 -18.95 19.38 18.12
CA ALA A 466 -19.46 20.33 17.14
C ALA A 466 -20.96 20.57 17.39
N TYR A 467 -21.58 21.51 16.67
CA TYR A 467 -23.02 21.69 16.68
C TYR A 467 -23.69 21.02 15.48
N GLY A 468 -24.89 20.50 15.67
CA GLY A 468 -25.78 20.02 14.62
C GLY A 468 -27.23 20.48 14.85
N PRO A 469 -28.12 20.31 13.87
CA PRO A 469 -29.54 20.62 14.03
C PRO A 469 -30.18 19.80 15.15
N ASN A 470 -31.13 20.37 15.90
CA ASN A 470 -32.00 19.55 16.75
C ASN A 470 -32.77 18.55 15.90
N ASN A 471 -33.21 17.44 16.52
CA ASN A 471 -33.91 16.37 15.81
C ASN A 471 -33.17 15.92 14.52
N HIS A 472 -31.83 15.90 14.54
CA HIS A 472 -30.97 15.64 13.37
C HIS A 472 -31.34 14.40 12.54
N ARG A 473 -31.98 13.38 13.14
CA ARG A 473 -32.57 12.26 12.40
C ARG A 473 -33.61 12.74 11.37
N ALA A 474 -34.61 13.50 11.80
CA ALA A 474 -35.66 14.01 10.93
C ALA A 474 -35.11 15.00 9.89
N PHE A 475 -34.09 15.80 10.26
CA PHE A 475 -33.35 16.67 9.34
C PHE A 475 -32.62 15.88 8.24
N LEU A 476 -31.91 14.80 8.61
CA LEU A 476 -31.23 13.91 7.68
C LEU A 476 -32.23 13.13 6.80
N GLU A 477 -33.34 12.67 7.37
CA GLU A 477 -34.38 11.95 6.64
C GLU A 477 -35.14 12.85 5.66
N LEU A 478 -35.32 14.14 5.98
CA LEU A 478 -35.81 15.17 5.05
C LEU A 478 -34.89 15.34 3.83
N LYS A 479 -33.58 15.45 4.05
CA LYS A 479 -32.58 15.71 2.99
C LYS A 479 -32.25 14.47 2.15
N PHE A 480 -32.01 13.33 2.77
CA PHE A 480 -31.53 12.12 2.09
C PHE A 480 -32.64 11.08 1.85
N GLY A 481 -33.62 11.01 2.75
CA GLY A 481 -34.67 9.99 2.78
C GLY A 481 -34.65 9.14 4.06
N GLU A 482 -35.76 8.47 4.34
CA GLU A 482 -35.98 7.64 5.53
C GLU A 482 -34.89 6.55 5.70
N GLY A 483 -34.40 6.37 6.94
CA GLY A 483 -33.43 5.32 7.28
C GLY A 483 -32.01 5.53 6.75
N VAL A 484 -31.63 6.74 6.31
CA VAL A 484 -30.29 7.06 5.79
C VAL A 484 -29.16 6.79 6.80
N ILE A 485 -29.41 6.96 8.10
CA ILE A 485 -28.42 6.72 9.16
C ILE A 485 -28.05 5.24 9.20
N GLU A 486 -29.06 4.37 9.16
CA GLU A 486 -28.94 2.91 9.24
C GLU A 486 -28.47 2.27 7.93
N ASN A 487 -28.74 2.89 6.78
CA ASN A 487 -28.51 2.30 5.45
C ASN A 487 -27.44 3.09 4.66
N PRO A 488 -26.14 2.93 4.97
CA PRO A 488 -25.06 3.66 4.30
C PRO A 488 -24.94 3.31 2.81
N GLN A 489 -24.77 4.35 1.99
CA GLN A 489 -24.54 4.23 0.54
C GLN A 489 -23.27 4.98 0.12
N TYR A 490 -22.68 4.58 -1.01
CA TYR A 490 -21.63 5.34 -1.68
C TYR A 490 -22.23 6.52 -2.48
N PRO A 491 -21.48 7.61 -2.77
CA PRO A 491 -22.01 8.78 -3.48
C PRO A 491 -22.74 8.44 -4.79
N ASN A 492 -22.18 7.52 -5.59
CA ASN A 492 -22.84 7.02 -6.80
C ASN A 492 -23.01 5.48 -6.78
N PRO A 493 -24.12 4.95 -6.21
CA PRO A 493 -24.34 3.51 -6.11
C PRO A 493 -24.55 2.83 -7.46
N ALA A 494 -25.03 3.55 -8.48
CA ALA A 494 -25.31 3.01 -9.81
C ALA A 494 -24.01 2.74 -10.58
N LYS A 495 -23.10 3.72 -10.61
CA LYS A 495 -21.78 3.61 -11.25
C LYS A 495 -20.96 2.44 -10.65
N LYS A 496 -20.97 2.32 -9.32
CA LYS A 496 -20.29 1.21 -8.62
C LYS A 496 -20.88 -0.19 -8.90
N ARG A 497 -22.19 -0.30 -9.14
CA ARG A 497 -22.83 -1.57 -9.57
C ARG A 497 -22.40 -1.94 -11.00
N LEU A 498 -22.31 -0.95 -11.89
CA LEU A 498 -21.85 -1.16 -13.27
C LEU A 498 -20.39 -1.61 -13.33
N ASP A 499 -19.49 -1.01 -12.56
CA ASP A 499 -18.08 -1.43 -12.53
C ASP A 499 -17.91 -2.87 -12.03
N ARG A 500 -18.63 -3.28 -10.98
CA ARG A 500 -18.66 -4.68 -10.52
C ARG A 500 -19.18 -5.66 -11.57
N SER A 501 -20.12 -5.25 -12.41
CA SER A 501 -20.60 -6.10 -13.51
C SER A 501 -19.56 -6.28 -14.63
N ARG A 502 -18.58 -5.37 -14.74
CA ARG A 502 -17.47 -5.47 -15.70
C ARG A 502 -16.32 -6.31 -15.19
N THR A 503 -15.95 -6.21 -13.91
CA THR A 503 -14.86 -7.02 -13.31
C THR A 503 -15.23 -8.48 -13.05
N LEU A 504 -16.52 -8.82 -13.00
CA LEU A 504 -17.01 -10.21 -12.97
C LEU A 504 -17.23 -10.82 -14.37
N GLY A 505 -16.95 -10.07 -15.44
CA GLY A 505 -17.23 -10.45 -16.84
C GLY A 505 -15.98 -10.66 -17.71
N SER A 506 -14.78 -10.77 -17.11
CA SER A 506 -13.50 -10.94 -17.79
C SER A 506 -12.68 -12.09 -17.23
#